data_AF-A0A7W5FRT0-F1
#
_entry.id   AF-A0A7W5FRT0-F1
#
_cell.length_a   1.000
_cell.length_b   1.000
_cell.length_c   1.000
_cell.angle_alpha   90.00
_cell.angle_beta   90.00
_cell.angle_gamma   90.00
#
_symmetry.space_group_name_H-M   'P 1'
#
loop_
_entity.id
_entity.type
_entity.pdbx_description
1 polymer ?
#
loop_
_entity_poly.entity_id
_entity_poly.type
_entity_poly.pdbx_seq_one_letter_code
_entity_poly.pdbx_strand_id
1 'polypeptide(L)'
;MQMYTDPKGEAYRQVIDLAIRNSEFFILGEKYHEDLEPGPYAHVLEALEPYLDKRIVIESHHLTQDVMALRNIYRSHAFYAAGTYYFFRCCEESGAVLKQMANRLADWVYPRLPEDLCFLKADGEDYLYSVVHEEMYGMEVTAEEAIALMDRITGLFLKVDAHRDLDRLLDDAIKHQTDKLSISGHRLTELPQRIRELSELRELQIFEQDLCRLPEGLFELSKLERLCIMTAELENIPASIGKLSNLRQLTIGCGSSDRPVPGWKPKPKEAISLNRIPPEIGELEKLEHLSIRYTSIHELPLELEKLKQMRTLIISNCMIKQKPAFLRRMKLQHLTVSPNFY
;
A
#
# COMPACT_ATOMS: atom_id res chain seq x y z
N MET A 1 12.82 9.02 6.42
CA MET A 1 11.41 9.41 6.22
C MET A 1 10.76 8.49 5.20
N GLN A 2 9.65 7.81 5.53
CA GLN A 2 8.94 6.95 4.59
C GLN A 2 8.06 7.78 3.63
N MET A 3 7.82 7.29 2.42
CA MET A 3 6.83 7.85 1.49
C MET A 3 5.44 7.26 1.74
N TYR A 4 4.38 8.03 1.48
CA TYR A 4 3.02 7.50 1.38
C TYR A 4 2.80 6.76 0.06
N THR A 5 3.37 7.29 -1.02
CA THR A 5 3.20 6.76 -2.38
C THR A 5 4.50 6.80 -3.17
N ASP A 6 4.54 5.96 -4.20
CA ASP A 6 5.61 5.91 -5.17
C ASP A 6 5.61 7.16 -6.08
N PRO A 7 6.68 7.98 -6.10
CA PRO A 7 6.78 9.12 -7.00
C PRO A 7 6.85 8.63 -8.45
N LYS A 8 6.11 9.29 -9.35
CA LYS A 8 6.02 8.93 -10.77
C LYS A 8 6.25 10.12 -11.70
N GLY A 9 6.69 9.85 -12.94
CA GLY A 9 6.89 10.88 -13.94
C GLY A 9 7.95 11.89 -13.51
N GLU A 10 7.60 13.17 -13.55
CA GLU A 10 8.54 14.24 -13.18
C GLU A 10 8.95 14.20 -11.70
N ALA A 11 8.07 13.72 -10.81
CA ALA A 11 8.41 13.54 -9.39
C ALA A 11 9.54 12.51 -9.23
N TYR A 12 9.43 11.37 -9.94
CA TYR A 12 10.46 10.34 -9.97
C TYR A 12 11.79 10.91 -10.46
N ARG A 13 11.77 11.64 -11.58
CA ARG A 13 12.98 12.23 -12.17
C ARG A 13 13.70 13.17 -11.20
N GLN A 14 12.95 14.05 -10.53
CA GLN A 14 13.51 14.96 -9.53
C GLN A 14 14.03 14.23 -8.28
N VAL A 15 13.35 13.16 -7.85
CA VAL A 15 13.82 12.30 -6.74
C VAL A 15 15.12 11.60 -7.11
N ILE A 16 15.26 11.09 -8.33
CA ILE A 16 16.52 10.50 -8.82
C ILE A 16 17.63 11.55 -8.87
N ASP A 17 17.37 12.76 -9.37
CA ASP A 17 18.36 13.84 -9.40
C ASP A 17 18.82 14.23 -7.98
N LEU A 18 17.89 14.24 -7.03
CA LEU A 18 18.20 14.48 -5.63
C LEU A 18 19.06 13.35 -5.05
N ALA A 19 18.72 12.10 -5.33
CA ALA A 19 19.45 10.95 -4.82
C ALA A 19 20.88 10.88 -5.39
N ILE A 20 21.04 11.09 -6.70
CA ILE A 20 22.35 11.16 -7.37
C ILE A 20 23.27 12.23 -6.74
N ARG A 21 22.72 13.38 -6.33
CA ARG A 21 23.51 14.47 -5.72
C ARG A 21 23.91 14.20 -4.26
N ASN A 22 23.16 13.37 -3.54
CA ASN A 22 23.34 13.14 -2.10
C ASN A 22 23.90 11.74 -1.80
N SER A 23 24.37 11.02 -2.82
CA SER A 23 24.85 9.65 -2.69
C SER A 23 26.11 9.44 -3.49
N GLU A 24 26.98 8.54 -3.01
CA GLU A 24 28.21 8.16 -3.70
C GLU A 24 27.94 7.01 -4.69
N PHE A 25 27.08 6.08 -4.28
CA PHE A 25 26.71 4.91 -5.08
C PHE A 25 25.20 4.70 -5.09
N PHE A 26 24.71 3.97 -6.09
CA PHE A 26 23.44 3.28 -6.00
C PHE A 26 23.62 1.78 -6.25
N ILE A 27 22.75 1.00 -5.62
CA ILE A 27 22.75 -0.45 -5.67
C ILE A 27 21.55 -0.92 -6.50
N LEU A 28 21.81 -1.90 -7.34
CA LEU A 28 20.79 -2.74 -7.97
C LEU A 28 21.03 -4.20 -7.59
N GLY A 29 19.96 -4.91 -7.20
CA GLY A 29 20.02 -6.32 -6.81
C GLY A 29 19.49 -7.26 -7.89
N GLU A 30 20.25 -8.31 -8.17
CA GLU A 30 19.80 -9.49 -8.91
C GLU A 30 19.71 -10.67 -7.92
N LYS A 31 18.50 -10.98 -7.47
CA LYS A 31 18.27 -11.99 -6.43
C LYS A 31 18.09 -13.35 -7.07
N TYR A 32 18.69 -14.38 -6.46
CA TYR A 32 18.58 -15.74 -6.96
C TYR A 32 17.14 -16.23 -6.84
N HIS A 33 16.42 -16.19 -7.95
CA HIS A 33 15.19 -16.94 -8.15
C HIS A 33 15.58 -18.26 -8.79
N GLU A 34 15.19 -19.40 -8.20
CA GLU A 34 15.73 -20.75 -8.45
C GLU A 34 15.66 -21.27 -9.91
N ASP A 35 15.14 -20.53 -10.91
CA ASP A 35 14.87 -21.04 -12.26
C ASP A 35 14.99 -20.03 -13.43
N LEU A 36 15.86 -19.00 -13.39
CA LEU A 36 15.75 -17.88 -14.35
C LEU A 36 17.03 -17.57 -15.13
N GLU A 37 16.94 -17.61 -16.46
CA GLU A 37 17.97 -17.09 -17.38
C GLU A 37 18.12 -15.55 -17.22
N PRO A 38 19.35 -15.00 -17.35
CA PRO A 38 19.60 -13.56 -17.33
C PRO A 38 19.06 -12.93 -18.62
N GLY A 39 17.77 -12.61 -18.66
CA GLY A 39 17.07 -12.34 -19.92
C GLY A 39 16.67 -10.88 -20.18
N PRO A 40 15.84 -10.23 -19.34
CA PRO A 40 15.07 -9.07 -19.83
C PRO A 40 15.72 -7.71 -19.57
N TYR A 41 16.52 -7.57 -18.52
CA TYR A 41 17.12 -6.29 -18.09
C TYR A 41 18.62 -6.19 -18.35
N ALA A 42 19.22 -7.11 -19.11
CA ALA A 42 20.64 -7.08 -19.44
C ALA A 42 21.07 -5.72 -20.05
N HIS A 43 20.23 -5.17 -20.93
CA HIS A 43 20.43 -3.85 -21.54
C HIS A 43 20.59 -2.71 -20.51
N VAL A 44 19.99 -2.83 -19.32
CA VAL A 44 20.11 -1.85 -18.24
C VAL A 44 21.49 -1.93 -17.60
N LEU A 45 21.94 -3.16 -17.29
CA LEU A 45 23.27 -3.39 -16.73
C LEU A 45 24.36 -2.99 -17.73
N GLU A 46 24.19 -3.30 -19.01
CA GLU A 46 25.09 -2.86 -20.09
C GLU A 46 25.17 -1.33 -20.20
N ALA A 47 24.03 -0.63 -20.11
CA ALA A 47 24.01 0.84 -20.13
C ALA A 47 24.67 1.45 -18.89
N LEU A 48 24.66 0.75 -17.75
CA LEU A 48 25.25 1.19 -16.49
C LEU A 48 26.70 0.73 -16.28
N GLU A 49 27.20 -0.23 -17.07
CA GLU A 49 28.54 -0.81 -16.95
C GLU A 49 29.67 0.24 -16.87
N PRO A 50 29.66 1.35 -17.64
CA PRO A 50 30.69 2.40 -17.51
C PRO A 50 30.78 3.04 -16.11
N TYR A 51 29.73 2.92 -15.31
CA TYR A 51 29.62 3.50 -13.97
C TYR A 51 29.77 2.45 -12.86
N LEU A 52 29.94 1.17 -13.20
CA LEU A 52 30.11 0.09 -12.24
C LEU A 52 31.40 0.29 -11.43
N ASP A 53 31.28 0.27 -10.10
CA ASP A 53 32.41 0.32 -9.17
C ASP A 53 32.82 -1.10 -8.75
N LYS A 54 31.86 -1.87 -8.26
CA LYS A 54 32.07 -3.23 -7.76
C LYS A 54 30.80 -4.07 -7.80
N ARG A 55 30.98 -5.38 -7.70
CA ARG A 55 29.91 -6.35 -7.46
C ARG A 55 30.15 -7.10 -6.16
N ILE A 56 29.07 -7.42 -5.45
CA ILE A 56 29.09 -8.31 -4.29
C ILE A 56 28.14 -9.46 -4.58
N VAL A 57 28.62 -10.70 -4.41
CA VAL A 57 27.81 -11.90 -4.57
C VAL A 57 27.57 -12.51 -3.19
N ILE A 58 26.31 -12.72 -2.84
CA ILE A 58 25.89 -13.43 -1.63
C ILE A 58 25.38 -14.79 -2.06
N GLU A 59 26.11 -15.85 -1.71
CA GLU A 59 25.69 -17.23 -2.03
C GLU A 59 24.59 -17.71 -1.08
N SER A 60 23.69 -18.55 -1.58
CA SER A 60 22.57 -19.11 -0.81
C SER A 60 23.00 -19.93 0.41
N HIS A 61 24.19 -20.54 0.37
CA HIS A 61 24.71 -21.41 1.42
C HIS A 61 25.16 -20.65 2.70
N HIS A 62 25.41 -19.35 2.61
CA HIS A 62 25.85 -18.48 3.74
C HIS A 62 24.96 -17.25 3.97
N LEU A 63 23.77 -17.25 3.34
CA LEU A 63 22.79 -16.15 3.30
C LEU A 63 22.70 -15.35 4.60
N THR A 64 22.40 -16.00 5.72
CA THR A 64 22.10 -15.29 6.96
C THR A 64 23.30 -14.52 7.52
N GLN A 65 24.51 -15.07 7.44
CA GLN A 65 25.70 -14.41 7.99
C GLN A 65 26.17 -13.28 7.08
N ASP A 66 26.21 -13.52 5.76
CA ASP A 66 26.71 -12.56 4.78
C ASP A 66 25.75 -11.38 4.60
N VAL A 67 24.43 -11.64 4.55
CA VAL A 67 23.41 -10.58 4.54
C VAL A 67 23.50 -9.75 5.82
N MET A 68 23.61 -10.37 6.99
CA MET A 68 23.74 -9.62 8.24
C MET A 68 25.03 -8.79 8.30
N ALA A 69 26.14 -9.34 7.82
CA ALA A 69 27.41 -8.62 7.77
C ALA A 69 27.32 -7.40 6.84
N LEU A 70 26.81 -7.56 5.62
CA LEU A 70 26.65 -6.48 4.65
C LEU A 70 25.62 -5.45 5.11
N ARG A 71 24.51 -5.89 5.71
CA ARG A 71 23.53 -5.00 6.33
C ARG A 71 24.12 -4.22 7.51
N ASN A 72 25.08 -4.77 8.25
CA ASN A 72 25.76 -4.01 9.30
C ASN A 72 26.79 -3.01 8.74
N ILE A 73 27.46 -3.37 7.64
CA ILE A 73 28.47 -2.52 6.98
C ILE A 73 27.81 -1.34 6.27
N TYR A 74 26.81 -1.61 5.44
CA TYR A 74 26.16 -0.60 4.60
C TYR A 74 24.85 -0.09 5.20
N ARG A 75 24.24 -0.76 6.17
CA ARG A 75 22.93 -0.35 6.75
C ARG A 75 21.84 -0.10 5.72
N SER A 76 21.97 -0.74 4.56
CA SER A 76 21.09 -0.56 3.41
C SER A 76 19.98 -1.60 3.38
N HIS A 77 18.81 -1.18 2.93
CA HIS A 77 17.64 -2.02 2.69
C HIS A 77 17.82 -2.95 1.48
N ALA A 78 18.84 -2.73 0.65
CA ALA A 78 19.13 -3.61 -0.48
C ALA A 78 19.46 -5.05 -0.04
N PHE A 79 20.11 -5.22 1.12
CA PHE A 79 20.64 -6.52 1.57
C PHE A 79 19.66 -7.29 2.45
N TYR A 80 18.86 -8.16 1.84
CA TYR A 80 17.97 -9.09 2.55
C TYR A 80 17.92 -10.52 1.98
N ALA A 81 18.53 -10.76 0.82
CA ALA A 81 18.48 -12.04 0.13
C ALA A 81 19.83 -12.41 -0.51
N ALA A 82 19.96 -13.65 -0.98
CA ALA A 82 21.11 -14.09 -1.76
C ALA A 82 20.97 -13.53 -3.18
N GLY A 83 22.09 -13.19 -3.80
CA GLY A 83 22.08 -12.56 -5.11
C GLY A 83 23.37 -11.82 -5.45
N THR A 84 23.38 -11.22 -6.63
CA THR A 84 24.42 -10.29 -7.07
C THR A 84 23.96 -8.86 -6.85
N TYR A 85 24.76 -8.07 -6.15
CA TYR A 85 24.52 -6.66 -5.87
C TYR A 85 25.55 -5.82 -6.61
N TYR A 86 25.08 -4.94 -7.48
CA TYR A 86 25.90 -4.08 -8.32
C TYR A 86 25.93 -2.68 -7.73
N PHE A 87 27.13 -2.15 -7.50
CA PHE A 87 27.34 -0.80 -7.01
C PHE A 87 27.76 0.08 -8.18
N PHE A 88 26.97 1.08 -8.50
CA PHE A 88 27.26 2.04 -9.56
C PHE A 88 27.51 3.41 -8.97
N ARG A 89 28.48 4.14 -9.50
CA ARG A 89 28.79 5.51 -9.08
C ARG A 89 27.64 6.46 -9.44
N CYS A 90 27.26 7.30 -8.49
CA CYS A 90 26.29 8.36 -8.72
C CYS A 90 26.94 9.51 -9.51
N CYS A 91 26.44 9.76 -10.73
CA CYS A 91 26.79 10.91 -11.55
C CYS A 91 25.59 11.30 -12.43
N GLU A 92 25.67 12.45 -13.11
CA GLU A 92 24.57 12.95 -13.94
C GLU A 92 24.17 11.95 -15.03
N GLU A 93 25.16 11.29 -15.62
CA GLU A 93 24.98 10.33 -16.71
C GLU A 93 24.36 9.01 -16.23
N SER A 94 24.79 8.48 -15.08
CA SER A 94 24.18 7.27 -14.51
C SER A 94 22.74 7.55 -14.06
N GLY A 95 22.48 8.73 -13.49
CA GLY A 95 21.13 9.21 -13.19
C GLY A 95 20.25 9.35 -14.44
N ALA A 96 20.81 9.80 -15.57
CA ALA A 96 20.10 9.88 -16.84
C ALA A 96 19.66 8.50 -17.36
N VAL A 97 20.50 7.47 -17.20
CA VAL A 97 20.14 6.09 -17.52
C VAL A 97 18.96 5.62 -16.66
N LEU A 98 19.01 5.79 -15.33
CA LEU A 98 17.91 5.40 -14.44
C LEU A 98 16.58 6.04 -14.86
N LYS A 99 16.61 7.35 -15.17
CA LYS A 99 15.45 8.13 -15.64
C LYS A 99 14.94 7.73 -17.03
N GLN A 100 15.72 7.00 -17.82
CA GLN A 100 15.31 6.45 -19.11
C GLN A 100 14.67 5.06 -18.96
N MET A 101 15.14 4.27 -17.99
CA MET A 101 14.70 2.88 -17.82
C MET A 101 13.39 2.74 -17.04
N ALA A 102 13.10 3.69 -16.16
CA ALA A 102 11.92 3.64 -15.29
C ALA A 102 11.21 5.01 -15.23
N ASN A 103 9.95 4.98 -14.81
CA ASN A 103 9.16 6.20 -14.61
C ASN A 103 8.67 6.35 -13.14
N ARG A 104 9.00 5.41 -12.27
CA ARG A 104 8.69 5.38 -10.84
C ARG A 104 9.58 4.37 -10.11
N LEU A 105 9.63 4.39 -8.77
CA LEU A 105 10.47 3.45 -8.00
C LEU A 105 9.95 2.02 -8.10
N ALA A 106 8.63 1.81 -8.16
CA ALA A 106 8.04 0.48 -8.27
C ALA A 106 8.31 -0.23 -9.61
N ASP A 107 8.87 0.45 -10.61
CA ASP A 107 9.25 -0.21 -11.86
C ASP A 107 10.51 -1.08 -11.70
N TRP A 108 11.33 -0.83 -10.66
CA TRP A 108 12.57 -1.57 -10.33
C TRP A 108 12.27 -2.93 -9.70
N VAL A 109 11.58 -3.77 -10.47
CA VAL A 109 11.11 -5.09 -10.05
C VAL A 109 11.35 -6.13 -11.15
N TYR A 110 11.80 -7.30 -10.71
CA TYR A 110 11.96 -8.47 -11.56
C TYR A 110 10.60 -8.90 -12.17
N PRO A 111 10.55 -9.43 -13.40
CA PRO A 111 11.66 -9.66 -14.34
C PRO A 111 12.03 -8.43 -15.18
N ARG A 112 11.34 -7.30 -15.02
CA ARG A 112 11.44 -6.17 -15.96
C ARG A 112 12.74 -5.38 -15.78
N LEU A 113 13.11 -5.09 -14.53
CA LEU A 113 14.31 -4.37 -14.14
C LEU A 113 14.98 -5.11 -12.98
N PRO A 114 16.26 -4.84 -12.69
CA PRO A 114 16.89 -5.31 -11.46
C PRO A 114 16.07 -4.83 -10.25
N GLU A 115 15.97 -5.69 -9.23
CA GLU A 115 15.15 -5.39 -8.05
C GLU A 115 15.85 -4.37 -7.15
N ASP A 116 15.02 -3.51 -6.56
CA ASP A 116 15.37 -2.57 -5.50
C ASP A 116 16.47 -1.57 -5.87
N LEU A 117 16.05 -0.32 -6.08
CA LEU A 117 16.95 0.80 -6.31
C LEU A 117 17.21 1.54 -5.00
N CYS A 118 18.40 1.35 -4.44
CA CYS A 118 18.85 2.02 -3.21
C CYS A 118 20.06 2.91 -3.48
N PHE A 119 20.11 4.11 -2.91
CA PHE A 119 21.20 5.08 -3.06
C PHE A 119 21.91 5.25 -1.73
N LEU A 120 23.23 5.08 -1.72
CA LEU A 120 24.06 5.12 -0.52
C LEU A 120 24.82 6.44 -0.39
N LYS A 121 24.73 7.05 0.79
CA LYS A 121 25.64 8.12 1.21
C LYS A 121 27.07 7.61 1.35
N ALA A 122 28.02 8.54 1.47
CA ALA A 122 29.43 8.23 1.71
C ALA A 122 29.68 7.54 3.07
N ASP A 123 28.78 7.70 4.04
CA ASP A 123 28.84 6.99 5.33
C ASP A 123 28.27 5.55 5.27
N GLY A 124 27.78 5.14 4.09
CA GLY A 124 27.27 3.82 3.79
C GLY A 124 25.74 3.70 3.83
N GLU A 125 25.01 4.58 4.54
CA GLU A 125 23.56 4.42 4.77
C GLU A 125 22.72 4.84 3.55
N ASP A 126 21.49 4.32 3.45
CA ASP A 126 20.57 4.68 2.37
C ASP A 126 20.12 6.14 2.48
N TYR A 127 20.49 6.97 1.49
CA TYR A 127 19.82 8.24 1.26
C TYR A 127 18.42 8.06 0.71
N LEU A 128 18.24 7.15 -0.25
CA LEU A 128 16.95 6.78 -0.84
C LEU A 128 16.90 5.26 -0.92
N TYR A 129 15.83 4.64 -0.45
CA TYR A 129 15.63 3.20 -0.56
C TYR A 129 14.29 2.90 -1.22
N SER A 130 14.28 1.79 -1.95
CA SER A 130 13.11 1.21 -2.57
C SER A 130 13.14 -0.30 -2.35
N VAL A 131 12.19 -0.80 -1.58
CA VAL A 131 11.96 -2.24 -1.35
C VAL A 131 10.64 -2.58 -2.05
N VAL A 132 10.72 -2.90 -3.34
CA VAL A 132 9.55 -2.88 -4.23
C VAL A 132 8.54 -3.95 -3.88
N HIS A 133 9.00 -5.15 -3.51
CA HIS A 133 8.12 -6.26 -3.13
C HIS A 133 7.34 -6.01 -1.83
N GLU A 134 7.80 -5.09 -0.97
CA GLU A 134 7.08 -4.64 0.24
C GLU A 134 6.31 -3.33 0.02
N GLU A 135 6.36 -2.75 -1.18
CA GLU A 135 5.84 -1.40 -1.48
C GLU A 135 6.38 -0.33 -0.51
N MET A 136 7.65 -0.45 -0.11
CA MET A 136 8.28 0.44 0.86
C MET A 136 9.32 1.35 0.21
N TYR A 137 9.08 2.66 0.28
CA TYR A 137 9.98 3.68 -0.23
C TYR A 137 10.25 4.72 0.86
N GLY A 138 11.46 5.26 0.88
CA GLY A 138 11.80 6.31 1.82
C GLY A 138 13.14 6.94 1.52
N MET A 139 13.38 8.07 2.18
CA MET A 139 14.62 8.82 2.05
C MET A 139 15.08 9.37 3.39
N GLU A 140 16.37 9.47 3.60
CA GLU A 140 16.97 10.05 4.79
C GLU A 140 17.04 11.57 4.67
N VAL A 141 16.06 12.22 5.30
CA VAL A 141 15.90 13.68 5.36
C VAL A 141 15.32 14.05 6.71
N THR A 142 15.60 15.27 7.18
CA THR A 142 14.97 15.83 8.38
C THR A 142 13.48 16.15 8.13
N ALA A 143 12.74 16.49 9.18
CA ALA A 143 11.34 16.90 9.05
C ALA A 143 11.21 18.20 8.24
N GLU A 144 12.10 19.16 8.46
CA GLU A 144 12.14 20.44 7.75
C GLU A 144 12.46 20.24 6.27
N GLU A 145 13.44 19.38 5.96
CA GLU A 145 13.80 19.02 4.59
C GLU A 145 12.64 18.29 3.88
N ALA A 146 11.99 17.34 4.56
CA ALA A 146 10.84 16.64 4.00
C ALA A 146 9.72 17.62 3.60
N ILE A 147 9.39 18.59 4.44
CA ILE A 147 8.39 19.63 4.14
C ILE A 147 8.84 20.46 2.94
N ALA A 148 10.08 20.95 2.92
CA ALA A 148 10.61 21.74 1.81
C ALA A 148 10.62 20.96 0.48
N LEU A 149 10.91 19.65 0.53
CA LEU A 149 10.87 18.77 -0.62
C LEU A 149 9.45 18.55 -1.13
N MET A 150 8.48 18.32 -0.25
CA MET A 150 7.07 18.21 -0.62
C MET A 150 6.54 19.53 -1.22
N ASP A 151 7.02 20.68 -0.76
CA ASP A 151 6.69 21.99 -1.35
C ASP A 151 7.26 22.19 -2.75
N ARG A 152 8.44 21.62 -3.03
CA ARG A 152 9.10 21.73 -4.33
C ARG A 152 8.66 20.68 -5.34
N ILE A 153 8.41 19.44 -4.91
CA ILE A 153 8.24 18.27 -5.77
C ILE A 153 6.82 17.73 -5.66
N THR A 154 5.93 18.20 -6.53
CA THR A 154 4.58 17.62 -6.67
C THR A 154 4.69 16.13 -7.04
N GLY A 155 3.96 15.27 -6.34
CA GLY A 155 4.04 13.80 -6.47
C GLY A 155 5.04 13.10 -5.54
N LEU A 156 5.89 13.84 -4.81
CA LEU A 156 6.65 13.30 -3.68
C LEU A 156 5.88 13.53 -2.38
N PHE A 157 5.31 12.48 -1.79
CA PHE A 157 4.50 12.60 -0.57
C PHE A 157 5.16 11.83 0.58
N LEU A 158 5.82 12.55 1.48
CA LEU A 158 6.57 11.99 2.61
C LEU A 158 5.71 12.00 3.88
N LYS A 159 5.83 10.95 4.70
CA LYS A 159 5.16 10.89 6.02
C LYS A 159 5.84 11.83 6.99
N VAL A 160 5.14 12.86 7.49
CA VAL A 160 5.68 13.79 8.49
C VAL A 160 4.77 13.89 9.71
N ASP A 161 5.32 14.32 10.85
CA ASP A 161 4.54 14.47 12.10
C ASP A 161 3.39 15.48 11.98
N ALA A 162 3.49 16.45 11.05
CA ALA A 162 2.41 17.40 10.77
C ALA A 162 1.13 16.70 10.25
N HIS A 163 1.24 15.47 9.72
CA HIS A 163 0.09 14.67 9.29
C HIS A 163 -0.70 14.05 10.44
N ARG A 164 -0.35 14.33 11.71
CA ARG A 164 -1.27 14.09 12.84
C ARG A 164 -2.53 14.98 12.73
N ASP A 165 -2.39 16.13 12.10
CA ASP A 165 -3.52 16.94 11.66
C ASP A 165 -4.09 16.36 10.36
N LEU A 166 -5.38 15.98 10.39
CA LEU A 166 -6.05 15.37 9.24
C LEU A 166 -6.17 16.36 8.07
N ASP A 167 -6.44 17.65 8.33
CA ASP A 167 -6.59 18.62 7.25
C ASP A 167 -5.26 18.79 6.51
N ARG A 168 -4.15 18.81 7.26
CA ARG A 168 -2.81 18.83 6.68
C ARG A 168 -2.52 17.58 5.84
N LEU A 169 -2.87 16.40 6.35
CA LEU A 169 -2.72 15.14 5.62
C LEU A 169 -3.51 15.17 4.31
N LEU A 170 -4.76 15.62 4.35
CA LEU A 170 -5.62 15.69 3.17
C LEU A 170 -5.14 16.73 2.16
N ASP A 171 -4.72 17.92 2.60
CA ASP A 171 -4.19 18.95 1.71
C ASP A 171 -2.94 18.46 0.96
N ASP A 172 -2.02 17.78 1.65
CA ASP A 172 -0.84 17.20 1.00
C ASP A 172 -1.23 16.02 0.09
N ALA A 173 -2.11 15.13 0.54
CA ALA A 173 -2.59 14.01 -0.28
C ALA A 173 -3.24 14.47 -1.60
N ILE A 174 -4.01 15.56 -1.56
CA ILE A 174 -4.62 16.21 -2.74
C ILE A 174 -3.52 16.83 -3.61
N LYS A 175 -2.63 17.64 -3.03
CA LYS A 175 -1.53 18.30 -3.74
C LYS A 175 -0.63 17.30 -4.47
N HIS A 176 -0.33 16.18 -3.83
CA HIS A 176 0.55 15.15 -4.38
C HIS A 176 -0.19 14.09 -5.20
N GLN A 177 -1.51 14.22 -5.39
CA GLN A 177 -2.32 13.33 -6.23
C GLN A 177 -2.13 11.84 -5.85
N THR A 178 -2.17 11.58 -4.54
CA THR A 178 -1.90 10.26 -3.97
C THR A 178 -2.90 9.21 -4.48
N ASP A 179 -2.41 8.03 -4.83
CA ASP A 179 -3.26 6.89 -5.21
C ASP A 179 -3.50 5.91 -4.06
N LYS A 180 -2.72 6.02 -2.97
CA LYS A 180 -2.89 5.26 -1.74
C LYS A 180 -2.88 6.19 -0.53
N LEU A 181 -3.76 5.93 0.43
CA LEU A 181 -3.82 6.68 1.69
C LEU A 181 -4.22 5.76 2.83
N SER A 182 -3.57 5.95 3.98
CA SER A 182 -3.95 5.32 5.24
C SER A 182 -4.26 6.41 6.25
N ILE A 183 -5.48 6.37 6.81
CA ILE A 183 -5.98 7.30 7.83
C ILE A 183 -6.11 6.52 9.13
N SER A 184 -5.34 6.90 10.15
CA SER A 184 -5.34 6.23 11.46
C SER A 184 -4.88 7.18 12.55
N GLY A 185 -5.44 7.06 13.75
CA GLY A 185 -5.03 7.84 14.93
C GLY A 185 -5.54 9.29 14.98
N HIS A 186 -6.48 9.68 14.13
CA HIS A 186 -7.09 11.02 14.08
C HIS A 186 -8.36 11.15 14.95
N ARG A 187 -8.82 10.07 15.60
CA ARG A 187 -9.96 10.05 16.51
C ARG A 187 -11.27 10.49 15.86
N LEU A 188 -11.48 10.03 14.63
CA LEU A 188 -12.63 10.42 13.81
C LEU A 188 -13.88 9.67 14.26
N THR A 189 -15.00 10.38 14.33
CA THR A 189 -16.34 9.79 14.43
C THR A 189 -17.00 9.66 13.06
N GLU A 190 -16.63 10.54 12.12
CA GLU A 190 -17.02 10.54 10.72
C GLU A 190 -15.81 11.01 9.88
N LEU A 191 -15.64 10.47 8.67
CA LEU A 191 -14.63 11.03 7.75
C LEU A 191 -15.12 12.38 7.20
N PRO A 192 -14.23 13.33 6.91
CA PRO A 192 -14.63 14.62 6.35
C PRO A 192 -15.20 14.46 4.93
N GLN A 193 -16.23 15.26 4.61
CA GLN A 193 -16.84 15.31 3.27
C GLN A 193 -15.84 15.64 2.15
N ARG A 194 -14.76 16.33 2.50
CA ARG A 194 -13.69 16.75 1.58
C ARG A 194 -12.83 15.59 1.08
N ILE A 195 -12.97 14.38 1.65
CA ILE A 195 -12.30 13.15 1.15
C ILE A 195 -12.53 12.92 -0.35
N ARG A 196 -13.67 13.40 -0.89
CA ARG A 196 -14.02 13.36 -2.32
C ARG A 196 -12.99 14.03 -3.24
N GLU A 197 -12.18 14.96 -2.72
CA GLU A 197 -11.18 15.70 -3.49
C GLU A 197 -9.95 14.85 -3.85
N LEU A 198 -9.78 13.68 -3.22
CA LEU A 198 -8.71 12.73 -3.54
C LEU A 198 -9.02 11.96 -4.84
N SER A 199 -9.15 12.68 -5.95
CA SER A 199 -9.65 12.16 -7.24
C SER A 199 -8.80 11.05 -7.86
N GLU A 200 -7.53 10.94 -7.46
CA GLU A 200 -6.59 9.91 -7.92
C GLU A 200 -6.55 8.67 -7.02
N LEU A 201 -7.26 8.67 -5.89
CA LEU A 201 -7.18 7.61 -4.89
C LEU A 201 -7.74 6.29 -5.41
N ARG A 202 -6.92 5.25 -5.32
CA ARG A 202 -7.24 3.86 -5.65
C ARG A 202 -7.32 2.99 -4.42
N GLU A 203 -6.60 3.34 -3.35
CA GLU A 203 -6.56 2.56 -2.13
C GLU A 203 -6.76 3.45 -0.91
N LEU A 204 -7.79 3.14 -0.13
CA LEU A 204 -8.05 3.80 1.14
C LEU A 204 -8.12 2.77 2.25
N GLN A 205 -7.22 2.92 3.21
CA GLN A 205 -7.26 2.20 4.48
C GLN A 205 -7.62 3.17 5.59
N ILE A 206 -8.61 2.81 6.39
CA ILE A 206 -9.05 3.60 7.53
C ILE A 206 -9.01 2.69 8.76
N PHE A 207 -8.30 3.13 9.79
CA PHE A 207 -8.28 2.46 11.08
C PHE A 207 -8.51 3.47 12.20
N GLU A 208 -9.77 3.59 12.61
CA GLU A 208 -10.20 4.55 13.63
C GLU A 208 -11.15 3.88 14.60
N GLN A 209 -10.78 3.81 15.88
CA GLN A 209 -11.61 3.17 16.89
C GLN A 209 -13.04 3.74 16.96
N ASP A 210 -13.19 5.06 16.83
CA ASP A 210 -14.45 5.75 17.10
C ASP A 210 -15.26 6.08 15.83
N LEU A 211 -14.79 5.65 14.65
CA LEU A 211 -15.41 5.98 13.37
C LEU A 211 -16.71 5.20 13.20
N CYS A 212 -17.85 5.89 13.32
CA CYS A 212 -19.17 5.28 13.22
C CYS A 212 -19.93 5.61 11.93
N ARG A 213 -19.52 6.65 11.19
CA ARG A 213 -20.20 7.10 9.96
C ARG A 213 -19.25 7.30 8.79
N LEU A 214 -19.76 7.04 7.59
CA LEU A 214 -19.08 7.27 6.32
C LEU A 214 -19.78 8.43 5.58
N PRO A 215 -19.05 9.48 5.16
CA PRO A 215 -19.61 10.60 4.44
C PRO A 215 -19.99 10.20 3.01
N GLU A 216 -20.97 10.88 2.42
CA GLU A 216 -21.30 10.71 0.99
C GLU A 216 -20.09 10.91 0.07
N GLY A 217 -19.22 11.87 0.39
CA GLY A 217 -18.01 12.15 -0.39
C GLY A 217 -17.05 10.97 -0.54
N LEU A 218 -17.04 9.99 0.38
CA LEU A 218 -16.25 8.77 0.23
C LEU A 218 -16.66 7.99 -1.03
N PHE A 219 -17.95 7.98 -1.33
CA PHE A 219 -18.54 7.22 -2.43
C PHE A 219 -18.49 7.96 -3.77
N GLU A 220 -17.91 9.17 -3.80
CA GLU A 220 -17.62 9.95 -5.01
C GLU A 220 -16.22 9.64 -5.56
N LEU A 221 -15.41 8.85 -4.84
CA LEU A 221 -14.07 8.42 -5.25
C LEU A 221 -14.13 7.39 -6.39
N SER A 222 -14.39 7.88 -7.60
CA SER A 222 -14.62 7.05 -8.78
C SER A 222 -13.46 6.12 -9.16
N LYS A 223 -12.22 6.42 -8.77
CA LYS A 223 -11.04 5.57 -9.03
C LYS A 223 -10.74 4.56 -7.93
N LEU A 224 -11.50 4.53 -6.83
CA LEU A 224 -11.22 3.68 -5.70
C LEU A 224 -11.39 2.20 -6.07
N GLU A 225 -10.32 1.43 -5.89
CA GLU A 225 -10.24 0.00 -6.18
C GLU A 225 -10.23 -0.84 -4.90
N ARG A 226 -9.68 -0.32 -3.80
CA ARG A 226 -9.60 -1.01 -2.51
C ARG A 226 -10.02 -0.09 -1.37
N LEU A 227 -10.98 -0.56 -0.58
CA LEU A 227 -11.47 0.12 0.61
C LEU A 227 -11.39 -0.84 1.80
N CYS A 228 -10.61 -0.45 2.81
CA CYS A 228 -10.49 -1.17 4.08
C CYS A 228 -10.90 -0.25 5.22
N ILE A 229 -11.87 -0.65 6.03
CA ILE A 229 -12.37 0.12 7.17
C ILE A 229 -12.33 -0.77 8.43
N MET A 230 -11.50 -0.40 9.39
CA MET A 230 -11.42 -1.02 10.71
C MET A 230 -11.84 -0.01 11.77
N THR A 231 -12.81 -0.37 12.61
CA THR A 231 -13.35 0.49 13.67
C THR A 231 -13.85 -0.36 14.84
N ALA A 232 -14.20 0.26 15.98
CA ALA A 232 -14.92 -0.45 17.03
C ALA A 232 -16.38 -0.67 16.64
N GLU A 233 -16.99 0.26 15.90
CA GLU A 233 -18.40 0.22 15.52
C GLU A 233 -18.63 1.00 14.22
N LEU A 234 -19.48 0.48 13.33
CA LEU A 234 -19.96 1.19 12.16
C LEU A 234 -21.50 1.17 12.17
N GLU A 235 -22.14 2.31 11.87
CA GLU A 235 -23.60 2.43 11.90
C GLU A 235 -24.25 1.63 10.75
N ASN A 236 -23.77 1.86 9.52
CA ASN A 236 -24.23 1.16 8.33
C ASN A 236 -23.19 1.23 7.20
N ILE A 237 -23.41 0.42 6.17
CA ILE A 237 -22.85 0.65 4.84
C ILE A 237 -23.96 1.34 4.05
N PRO A 238 -23.80 2.61 3.61
CA PRO A 238 -24.87 3.32 2.93
C PRO A 238 -25.06 2.81 1.50
N ALA A 239 -26.26 3.00 0.95
CA ALA A 239 -26.61 2.63 -0.44
C ALA A 239 -25.65 3.23 -1.48
N SER A 240 -25.07 4.41 -1.18
CA SER A 240 -24.03 5.05 -2.01
C SER A 240 -22.81 4.17 -2.27
N ILE A 241 -22.59 3.06 -1.54
CA ILE A 241 -21.55 2.08 -1.85
C ILE A 241 -21.58 1.64 -3.33
N GLY A 242 -22.77 1.53 -3.93
CA GLY A 242 -22.93 1.14 -5.34
C GLY A 242 -22.29 2.11 -6.34
N LYS A 243 -22.01 3.36 -5.93
CA LYS A 243 -21.33 4.36 -6.78
C LYS A 243 -19.85 4.06 -7.00
N LEU A 244 -19.21 3.22 -6.17
CA LEU A 244 -17.79 2.87 -6.30
C LEU A 244 -17.57 1.83 -7.40
N SER A 245 -17.88 2.18 -8.66
CA SER A 245 -17.89 1.26 -9.81
C SER A 245 -16.55 0.59 -10.14
N ASN A 246 -15.44 1.10 -9.59
CA ASN A 246 -14.10 0.53 -9.74
C ASN A 246 -13.66 -0.34 -8.56
N LEU A 247 -14.47 -0.47 -7.51
CA LEU A 247 -14.10 -1.20 -6.30
C LEU A 247 -13.95 -2.70 -6.58
N ARG A 248 -12.78 -3.22 -6.28
CA ARG A 248 -12.40 -4.64 -6.41
C ARG A 248 -12.29 -5.33 -5.07
N GLN A 249 -11.95 -4.59 -4.02
CA GLN A 249 -11.80 -5.15 -2.68
C GLN A 249 -12.50 -4.24 -1.67
N LEU A 250 -13.44 -4.82 -0.92
CA LEU A 250 -14.09 -4.18 0.21
C LEU A 250 -13.85 -5.02 1.46
N THR A 251 -13.19 -4.43 2.45
CA THR A 251 -12.99 -5.05 3.76
C THR A 251 -13.52 -4.14 4.86
N ILE A 252 -14.44 -4.65 5.68
CA ILE A 252 -15.01 -3.94 6.83
C ILE A 252 -14.88 -4.81 8.07
N GLY A 253 -14.29 -4.27 9.12
CA GLY A 253 -14.17 -4.94 10.40
C GLY A 253 -14.60 -4.00 11.53
N CYS A 254 -15.55 -4.45 12.34
CA CYS A 254 -15.85 -3.77 13.60
C CYS A 254 -15.12 -4.46 14.76
N GLY A 255 -15.31 -3.96 15.99
CA GLY A 255 -14.66 -4.53 17.17
C GLY A 255 -13.14 -4.47 17.16
N SER A 256 -12.57 -3.46 16.50
CA SER A 256 -11.12 -3.18 16.45
C SER A 256 -10.79 -1.81 17.05
N SER A 257 -9.56 -1.60 17.49
CA SER A 257 -9.08 -0.31 17.98
C SER A 257 -7.64 -0.07 17.55
N ASP A 258 -7.37 1.11 16.99
CA ASP A 258 -6.03 1.62 16.65
C ASP A 258 -5.26 2.08 17.90
N ARG A 259 -5.96 2.26 19.02
CA ARG A 259 -5.44 2.82 20.27
C ARG A 259 -5.99 2.09 21.51
N PRO A 260 -5.85 0.76 21.60
CA PRO A 260 -6.43 0.00 22.70
C PRO A 260 -5.76 0.37 24.02
N VAL A 261 -6.57 0.81 25.00
CA VAL A 261 -6.10 1.01 26.38
C VAL A 261 -6.12 -0.32 27.14
N PRO A 262 -5.32 -0.50 28.21
CA PRO A 262 -5.38 -1.70 29.04
C PRO A 262 -6.81 -2.03 29.49
N GLY A 263 -7.25 -3.25 29.24
CA GLY A 263 -8.61 -3.72 29.56
C GLY A 263 -9.67 -3.37 28.51
N TRP A 264 -9.31 -2.70 27.41
CA TRP A 264 -10.21 -2.51 26.28
C TRP A 264 -10.71 -3.86 25.75
N LYS A 265 -12.01 -3.95 25.51
CA LYS A 265 -12.67 -5.09 24.89
C LYS A 265 -13.66 -4.56 23.86
N PRO A 266 -13.83 -5.24 22.71
CA PRO A 266 -14.86 -4.86 21.76
C PRO A 266 -16.24 -5.02 22.40
N LYS A 267 -17.20 -4.21 21.94
CA LYS A 267 -18.62 -4.44 22.25
C LYS A 267 -19.00 -5.86 21.80
N PRO A 268 -19.88 -6.56 22.53
CA PRO A 268 -20.44 -7.83 22.03
C PRO A 268 -20.93 -7.64 20.60
N LYS A 269 -20.66 -8.60 19.72
CA LYS A 269 -20.98 -8.46 18.29
C LYS A 269 -22.46 -8.18 18.05
N GLU A 270 -23.36 -8.67 18.92
CA GLU A 270 -24.81 -8.46 18.91
C GLU A 270 -25.21 -6.99 19.17
N ALA A 271 -24.32 -6.22 19.79
CA ALA A 271 -24.50 -4.81 20.09
C ALA A 271 -23.86 -3.89 19.04
N ILE A 272 -23.21 -4.45 18.00
CA ILE A 272 -22.66 -3.66 16.90
C ILE A 272 -23.80 -3.19 15.99
N SER A 273 -23.85 -1.90 15.67
CA SER A 273 -24.93 -1.30 14.88
C SER A 273 -25.04 -1.85 13.44
N LEU A 274 -23.91 -2.10 12.77
CA LEU A 274 -23.87 -2.66 11.41
C LEU A 274 -24.53 -4.06 11.37
N ASN A 275 -25.75 -4.11 10.87
CA ASN A 275 -26.60 -5.30 10.91
C ASN A 275 -27.10 -5.80 9.55
N ARG A 276 -26.74 -5.12 8.46
CA ARG A 276 -27.12 -5.49 7.09
C ARG A 276 -26.08 -5.03 6.08
N ILE A 277 -26.05 -5.68 4.93
CA ILE A 277 -25.35 -5.19 3.73
C ILE A 277 -26.42 -4.60 2.80
N PRO A 278 -26.27 -3.37 2.28
CA PRO A 278 -27.24 -2.77 1.37
C PRO A 278 -27.33 -3.56 0.04
N PRO A 279 -28.51 -3.67 -0.58
CA PRO A 279 -28.68 -4.30 -1.91
C PRO A 279 -27.76 -3.73 -3.00
N GLU A 280 -27.41 -2.45 -2.91
CA GLU A 280 -26.53 -1.72 -3.82
C GLU A 280 -25.10 -2.30 -3.87
N ILE A 281 -24.74 -3.19 -2.94
CA ILE A 281 -23.51 -3.99 -3.06
C ILE A 281 -23.46 -4.75 -4.38
N GLY A 282 -24.62 -5.14 -4.95
CA GLY A 282 -24.70 -5.83 -6.23
C GLY A 282 -24.41 -4.95 -7.46
N GLU A 283 -24.24 -3.64 -7.29
CA GLU A 283 -23.85 -2.70 -8.34
C GLU A 283 -22.32 -2.66 -8.54
N LEU A 284 -21.56 -3.23 -7.61
CA LEU A 284 -20.10 -3.29 -7.67
C LEU A 284 -19.61 -4.38 -8.63
N GLU A 285 -19.85 -4.24 -9.93
CA GLU A 285 -19.60 -5.29 -10.94
C GLU A 285 -18.15 -5.81 -10.98
N LYS A 286 -17.19 -5.00 -10.53
CA LYS A 286 -15.76 -5.33 -10.45
C LYS A 286 -15.34 -5.92 -9.10
N LEU A 287 -16.25 -6.09 -8.14
CA LEU A 287 -15.90 -6.58 -6.81
C LEU A 287 -15.45 -8.04 -6.88
N GLU A 288 -14.20 -8.26 -6.51
CA GLU A 288 -13.53 -9.57 -6.50
C GLU A 288 -13.44 -10.13 -5.08
N HIS A 289 -13.32 -9.26 -4.07
CA HIS A 289 -13.12 -9.62 -2.68
C HIS A 289 -14.05 -8.82 -1.76
N LEU A 290 -14.90 -9.52 -1.01
CA LEU A 290 -15.71 -8.94 0.05
C LEU A 290 -15.42 -9.63 1.37
N SER A 291 -14.97 -8.86 2.35
CA SER A 291 -14.72 -9.32 3.72
C SER A 291 -15.46 -8.43 4.71
N ILE A 292 -16.41 -8.98 5.46
CA ILE A 292 -17.07 -8.28 6.57
C ILE A 292 -16.95 -9.13 7.83
N ARG A 293 -16.39 -8.53 8.89
CA ARG A 293 -16.04 -9.24 10.12
C ARG A 293 -16.54 -8.53 11.36
N TYR A 294 -16.97 -9.33 12.34
CA TYR A 294 -17.34 -8.87 13.68
C TYR A 294 -18.50 -7.86 13.68
N THR A 295 -19.65 -8.23 13.12
CA THR A 295 -20.82 -7.32 13.00
C THR A 295 -22.11 -8.00 13.43
N SER A 296 -23.22 -7.27 13.49
CA SER A 296 -24.56 -7.82 13.70
C SER A 296 -25.24 -8.29 12.42
N ILE A 297 -24.53 -8.42 11.30
CA ILE A 297 -25.11 -8.84 10.01
C ILE A 297 -25.74 -10.23 10.15
N HIS A 298 -27.05 -10.32 9.91
CA HIS A 298 -27.83 -11.53 10.11
C HIS A 298 -28.33 -12.18 8.81
N GLU A 299 -28.27 -11.46 7.70
CA GLU A 299 -28.63 -11.94 6.37
C GLU A 299 -27.72 -11.34 5.29
N LEU A 300 -27.68 -11.99 4.12
CA LEU A 300 -26.97 -11.50 2.95
C LEU A 300 -27.97 -11.16 1.84
N PRO A 301 -27.85 -9.99 1.18
CA PRO A 301 -28.75 -9.59 0.12
C PRO A 301 -28.59 -10.49 -1.11
N LEU A 302 -29.69 -10.75 -1.83
CA LEU A 302 -29.69 -11.59 -3.03
C LEU A 302 -28.86 -10.97 -4.16
N GLU A 303 -28.67 -9.66 -4.12
CA GLU A 303 -27.93 -8.85 -5.10
C GLU A 303 -26.45 -9.24 -5.18
N LEU A 304 -25.90 -9.89 -4.16
CA LEU A 304 -24.55 -10.49 -4.23
C LEU A 304 -24.43 -11.49 -5.39
N GLU A 305 -25.52 -12.14 -5.82
CA GLU A 305 -25.54 -13.04 -6.97
C GLU A 305 -25.20 -12.32 -8.30
N LYS A 306 -25.38 -10.99 -8.37
CA LYS A 306 -25.04 -10.18 -9.54
C LYS A 306 -23.52 -10.07 -9.74
N LEU A 307 -22.72 -10.25 -8.67
CA LEU A 307 -21.27 -10.03 -8.67
C LEU A 307 -20.51 -11.17 -9.36
N LYS A 308 -20.39 -11.08 -10.68
CA LYS A 308 -19.80 -12.14 -11.52
C LYS A 308 -18.29 -12.28 -11.39
N GLN A 309 -17.60 -11.24 -10.92
CA GLN A 309 -16.15 -11.24 -10.69
C GLN A 309 -15.77 -11.67 -9.26
N MET A 310 -16.75 -11.88 -8.38
CA MET A 310 -16.50 -12.24 -6.99
C MET A 310 -15.75 -13.58 -6.89
N ARG A 311 -14.59 -13.56 -6.23
CA ARG A 311 -13.74 -14.73 -5.96
C ARG A 311 -13.74 -15.09 -4.49
N THR A 312 -13.75 -14.08 -3.62
CA THR A 312 -13.59 -14.26 -2.19
C THR A 312 -14.73 -13.59 -1.43
N LEU A 313 -15.53 -14.39 -0.72
CA LEU A 313 -16.56 -13.90 0.19
C LEU A 313 -16.27 -14.41 1.61
N ILE A 314 -15.93 -13.50 2.50
CA ILE A 314 -15.65 -13.78 3.91
C ILE A 314 -16.61 -12.98 4.77
N ILE A 315 -17.58 -13.65 5.37
CA ILE A 315 -18.49 -13.11 6.37
C ILE A 315 -18.32 -13.92 7.65
N SER A 316 -17.49 -13.41 8.57
CA SER A 316 -17.11 -14.13 9.78
C SER A 316 -17.41 -13.32 11.05
N ASN A 317 -17.63 -14.02 12.15
CA ASN A 317 -18.03 -13.42 13.43
C ASN A 317 -19.23 -12.47 13.30
N CYS A 318 -20.18 -12.83 12.42
CA CYS A 318 -21.44 -12.11 12.21
C CYS A 318 -22.60 -12.88 12.87
N MET A 319 -23.84 -12.47 12.63
CA MET A 319 -25.06 -13.09 13.17
C MET A 319 -25.84 -13.89 12.12
N ILE A 320 -25.17 -14.35 11.05
CA ILE A 320 -25.80 -15.10 9.96
C ILE A 320 -26.31 -16.45 10.47
N LYS A 321 -27.63 -16.64 10.36
CA LYS A 321 -28.30 -17.89 10.79
C LYS A 321 -28.25 -18.98 9.72
N GLN A 322 -28.39 -18.60 8.45
CA GLN A 322 -28.34 -19.56 7.35
C GLN A 322 -27.52 -19.03 6.17
N LYS A 323 -26.86 -19.94 5.48
CA LYS A 323 -26.23 -19.64 4.19
C LYS A 323 -27.32 -19.56 3.10
N PRO A 324 -27.43 -18.45 2.35
CA PRO A 324 -28.37 -18.36 1.24
C PRO A 324 -28.06 -19.35 0.11
N ALA A 325 -29.10 -19.87 -0.53
CA ALA A 325 -28.96 -20.85 -1.62
C ALA A 325 -28.24 -20.28 -2.86
N PHE A 326 -28.34 -18.97 -3.11
CA PHE A 326 -27.71 -18.33 -4.27
C PHE A 326 -26.18 -18.41 -4.24
N LEU A 327 -25.56 -18.53 -3.05
CA LEU A 327 -24.10 -18.68 -2.92
C LEU A 327 -23.58 -19.92 -3.66
N ARG A 328 -24.41 -20.97 -3.80
CA ARG A 328 -24.05 -22.18 -4.56
C ARG A 328 -23.95 -21.94 -6.08
N ARG A 329 -24.57 -20.85 -6.58
CA ARG A 329 -24.54 -20.46 -8.00
C ARG A 329 -23.40 -19.50 -8.32
N MET A 330 -22.69 -19.00 -7.29
CA MET A 330 -21.55 -18.12 -7.46
C MET A 330 -20.26 -18.94 -7.67
N LYS A 331 -19.35 -18.45 -8.51
CA LYS A 331 -18.06 -19.10 -8.83
C LYS A 331 -16.95 -18.65 -7.87
N LEU A 332 -17.15 -18.84 -6.57
CA LEU A 332 -16.21 -18.43 -5.53
C LEU A 332 -15.00 -19.38 -5.44
N GLN A 333 -13.82 -18.82 -5.25
CA GLN A 333 -12.59 -19.55 -4.91
C GLN A 333 -12.49 -19.75 -3.40
N HIS A 334 -12.91 -18.74 -2.62
CA HIS A 334 -12.89 -18.78 -1.16
C HIS A 334 -14.24 -18.31 -0.60
N LEU A 335 -14.90 -19.16 0.19
CA LEU A 335 -16.17 -18.86 0.83
C LEU A 335 -16.11 -19.22 2.31
N THR A 336 -16.17 -18.18 3.14
CA THR A 336 -16.36 -18.33 4.58
C THR A 336 -17.61 -17.57 4.97
N VAL A 337 -18.66 -18.29 5.34
CA VAL A 337 -19.84 -17.71 5.99
C VAL A 337 -20.05 -18.53 7.24
N SER A 338 -19.58 -18.02 8.37
CA SER A 338 -19.62 -18.78 9.62
C SER A 338 -20.99 -18.64 10.27
N PRO A 339 -21.80 -19.73 10.39
CA PRO A 339 -22.89 -19.75 11.36
C PRO A 339 -22.30 -19.71 12.77
N ASN A 340 -22.92 -18.94 13.66
CA ASN A 340 -22.63 -19.07 15.09
C ASN A 340 -23.24 -20.39 15.57
N PHE A 341 -22.43 -21.45 15.63
CA PHE A 341 -22.74 -22.56 16.52
C PHE A 341 -22.02 -22.28 17.84
N TYR A 342 -22.79 -21.79 18.82
CA TYR A 342 -22.45 -21.93 20.23
C TYR A 342 -23.29 -23.06 20.81
#